data_AF-A0A257MY77-F1
#
_entry.id   AF-A0A257MY77-F1
#
_cell.length_a   1.000
_cell.length_b   1.000
_cell.length_c   1.000
_cell.angle_alpha   90.00
_cell.angle_beta   90.00
_cell.angle_gamma   90.00
#
_symmetry.space_group_name_H-M   'P 1'
#
loop_
_entity.id
_entity.type
_entity.pdbx_description
1 polymer ?
#
loop_
_entity_poly.entity_id
_entity_poly.type
_entity_poly.pdbx_seq_one_letter_code
_entity_poly.pdbx_strand_id
1 'polypeptide(L)'
;MTELENFKYLGITLAIGLLIGLERGWHTRGRDEGMRVAGLRTYGMICLLGGLSGILAQQADPFLVGFAFLGLTSVLLIAYSKSVDKFEDFSITSIIASLITFILGALTVFGHITLASASAVVITSLLGFKPLLHGWMKKLEQHELDATLKLLLISVVMLPILPDQGYGPWAAFNPYQIWWMVVLIAGISYLGYFAIKIVGNQHGPVLTGALGGMVSSTAVTLNLSKLSTQYPNMENVLAAGILTACATMFARTLLVTWVMNPALSR
;
A
#
# COMPACT_ATOMS: atom_id res chain seq x y z
N MET A 1 33.58 -26.86 3.17
CA MET A 1 33.14 -25.96 4.25
C MET A 1 33.59 -26.54 5.58
N THR A 2 34.02 -25.71 6.52
CA THR A 2 34.31 -26.19 7.88
C THR A 2 32.99 -26.43 8.64
N GLU A 3 32.96 -27.41 9.56
CA GLU A 3 31.76 -27.69 10.39
C GLU A 3 31.22 -26.44 11.10
N LEU A 4 32.12 -25.51 11.46
CA LEU A 4 31.78 -24.24 12.10
C LEU A 4 31.00 -23.30 11.15
N GLU A 5 31.35 -23.26 9.86
CA GLU A 5 30.63 -22.47 8.86
C GLU A 5 29.22 -23.02 8.63
N ASN A 6 29.07 -24.35 8.54
CA ASN A 6 27.78 -24.99 8.40
C ASN A 6 26.86 -24.67 9.57
N PHE A 7 27.38 -24.70 10.80
CA PHE A 7 26.63 -24.34 11.99
C PHE A 7 26.18 -22.87 11.97
N LYS A 8 27.05 -21.96 11.50
CA LYS A 8 26.72 -20.54 11.31
C LYS A 8 25.60 -20.36 10.29
N TYR A 9 25.67 -21.01 9.13
CA TYR A 9 24.62 -20.94 8.12
C TYR A 9 23.28 -21.48 8.65
N LEU A 10 23.31 -22.64 9.32
CA LEU A 10 22.10 -23.22 9.93
C LEU A 10 21.49 -22.29 10.99
N GLY A 11 22.31 -21.68 11.84
CA GLY A 11 21.85 -20.68 12.81
C GLY A 11 21.16 -19.49 12.15
N ILE A 12 21.70 -18.99 11.04
CA ILE A 12 21.09 -17.89 10.26
C ILE A 12 19.78 -18.34 9.61
N THR A 13 19.73 -19.54 9.01
CA THR A 13 18.49 -20.07 8.42
C THR A 13 17.39 -20.24 9.46
N LEU A 14 17.72 -20.74 10.66
CA LEU A 14 16.78 -20.81 11.77
C LEU A 14 16.25 -19.41 12.13
N ALA A 15 17.14 -18.42 12.27
CA ALA A 15 16.75 -17.05 12.60
C ALA A 15 15.82 -16.44 11.54
N ILE A 16 16.10 -16.65 10.26
CA ILE A 16 15.25 -16.22 9.14
C ILE A 16 13.86 -16.88 9.23
N GLY A 17 13.82 -18.20 9.40
CA GLY A 17 12.56 -18.94 9.53
C GLY A 17 11.74 -18.51 10.76
N LEU A 18 12.40 -18.25 11.89
CA LEU A 18 11.75 -17.75 13.11
C LEU A 18 11.21 -16.33 12.94
N LEU A 19 11.92 -15.46 12.22
CA LEU A 19 11.47 -14.09 11.94
C LEU A 19 10.18 -14.09 11.12
N ILE A 20 10.12 -14.89 10.04
CA ILE A 20 8.89 -15.05 9.24
C ILE A 20 7.78 -15.71 10.06
N GLY A 21 8.15 -16.73 10.84
CA GLY A 21 7.23 -17.45 11.71
C GLY A 21 6.66 -16.61 12.87
N LEU A 22 7.36 -15.56 13.31
CA LEU A 22 6.90 -14.63 14.35
C LEU A 22 5.72 -13.81 13.85
N GLU A 23 5.84 -13.20 12.66
CA GLU A 23 4.75 -12.43 12.03
C GLU A 23 3.51 -13.32 11.82
N ARG A 24 3.73 -14.52 11.28
CA ARG A 24 2.66 -15.51 11.08
C ARG A 24 2.03 -15.96 12.39
N GLY A 25 2.85 -16.25 13.41
CA GLY A 25 2.40 -16.66 14.73
C GLY A 25 1.63 -15.56 15.46
N TRP A 26 2.01 -14.30 15.28
CA TRP A 26 1.37 -13.15 15.91
C TRP A 26 -0.09 -12.99 15.44
N HIS A 27 -0.34 -13.12 14.14
CA HIS A 27 -1.69 -13.02 13.58
C HIS A 27 -2.61 -14.20 13.95
N THR A 28 -2.04 -15.33 14.37
CA THR A 28 -2.80 -16.55 14.69
C THR A 28 -2.94 -16.80 16.19
N ARG A 29 -2.51 -15.84 17.03
CA ARG A 29 -2.39 -15.99 18.50
C ARG A 29 -3.73 -16.25 19.21
N GLY A 30 -4.84 -15.80 18.64
CA GLY A 30 -6.19 -16.02 19.17
C GLY A 30 -6.86 -17.34 18.73
N ARG A 31 -6.16 -18.23 18.01
CA ARG A 31 -6.72 -19.52 17.55
C ARG A 31 -6.09 -20.69 18.29
N ASP A 32 -6.88 -21.73 18.51
CA ASP A 32 -6.48 -22.98 19.17
C ASP A 32 -5.28 -23.65 18.48
N GLU A 33 -4.46 -24.37 19.24
CA GLU A 33 -3.19 -24.93 18.76
C GLU A 33 -3.34 -25.90 17.58
N GLY A 34 -4.49 -26.58 17.43
CA GLY A 34 -4.81 -27.43 16.28
C GLY A 34 -5.31 -26.69 15.03
N MET A 35 -5.61 -25.38 15.14
CA MET A 35 -6.07 -24.50 14.06
C MET A 35 -4.91 -23.66 13.48
N ARG A 36 -3.71 -23.74 14.06
CA ARG A 36 -2.53 -22.97 13.69
C ARG A 36 -1.80 -23.67 12.54
N VAL A 37 -2.15 -23.29 11.31
CA VAL A 37 -1.65 -23.92 10.07
C VAL A 37 -0.12 -23.90 9.94
N ALA A 38 0.57 -22.86 10.41
CA ALA A 38 2.03 -22.82 10.48
C ALA A 38 2.47 -21.70 11.42
N GLY A 39 3.06 -22.06 12.56
CA GLY A 39 3.53 -21.10 13.58
C GLY A 39 5.03 -20.82 13.49
N LEU A 40 5.55 -20.13 14.50
CA LEU A 40 6.97 -19.82 14.67
C LEU A 40 7.87 -21.06 14.53
N ARG A 41 7.48 -22.18 15.15
CA ARG A 41 8.20 -23.45 15.05
C ARG A 41 8.19 -24.03 13.63
N THR A 42 7.05 -23.98 12.95
CA THR A 42 6.88 -24.54 11.60
C THR A 42 7.77 -23.82 10.58
N TYR A 43 7.75 -22.49 10.55
CA TYR A 43 8.58 -21.72 9.63
C TYR A 43 10.09 -21.85 9.95
N GLY A 44 10.45 -21.94 11.23
CA GLY A 44 11.82 -22.27 11.64
C GLY A 44 12.28 -23.63 11.10
N MET A 45 11.44 -24.67 11.25
CA MET A 45 11.73 -26.01 10.73
C MET A 45 11.76 -26.06 9.20
N ILE A 46 10.88 -25.32 8.51
CA ILE A 46 10.86 -25.25 7.04
C ILE A 46 12.13 -24.58 6.50
N CYS A 47 12.58 -23.49 7.13
CA CYS A 47 13.81 -22.81 6.73
C CYS A 47 15.04 -23.68 6.99
N LEU A 48 15.09 -24.37 8.14
CA LEU A 48 16.11 -25.36 8.44
C LEU A 48 16.12 -26.51 7.44
N LEU A 49 14.94 -27.03 7.04
CA LEU A 49 14.82 -28.07 6.02
C LEU A 49 15.47 -27.60 4.70
N GLY A 50 15.24 -26.35 4.32
CA GLY A 50 15.89 -25.71 3.19
C GLY A 50 17.41 -25.65 3.33
N GLY A 51 17.92 -25.17 4.47
CA GLY A 51 19.35 -25.11 4.75
C GLY A 51 20.02 -26.49 4.71
N LEU A 52 19.44 -27.48 5.41
CA LEU A 52 19.94 -28.85 5.42
C LEU A 52 19.94 -29.46 4.02
N SER A 53 18.86 -29.26 3.24
CA SER A 53 18.82 -29.74 1.86
C SER A 53 19.90 -29.10 0.99
N GLY A 54 20.22 -27.82 1.22
CA GLY A 54 21.31 -27.12 0.55
C GLY A 54 22.68 -27.71 0.90
N ILE A 55 22.92 -28.06 2.16
CA ILE A 55 24.18 -28.69 2.59
C ILE A 55 24.33 -30.07 1.93
N LEU A 56 23.28 -30.89 1.95
CA LEU A 56 23.31 -32.21 1.31
C LEU A 56 23.52 -32.10 -0.21
N ALA A 57 22.91 -31.11 -0.86
CA ALA A 57 23.05 -30.90 -2.30
C ALA A 57 24.46 -30.46 -2.72
N GLN A 58 25.23 -29.82 -1.84
CA GLN A 58 26.64 -29.53 -2.11
C GLN A 58 27.52 -30.79 -2.11
N GLN A 59 27.11 -31.86 -1.40
CA GLN A 59 27.87 -33.10 -1.27
C GLN A 59 27.42 -34.19 -2.25
N ALA A 60 26.12 -34.24 -2.57
CA ALA A 60 25.52 -35.23 -3.44
C ALA A 60 25.22 -34.65 -4.82
N ASP A 61 24.03 -34.09 -5.00
CA ASP A 61 23.55 -33.56 -6.27
C ASP A 61 22.62 -32.35 -6.04
N PRO A 62 22.75 -31.26 -6.83
CA PRO A 62 21.82 -30.13 -6.82
C PRO A 62 20.33 -30.49 -6.93
N PHE A 63 19.98 -31.59 -7.61
CA PHE A 63 18.59 -32.03 -7.76
C PHE A 63 17.91 -32.36 -6.42
N LEU A 64 18.67 -32.66 -5.37
CA LEU A 64 18.15 -33.02 -4.05
C LEU A 64 17.34 -31.89 -3.40
N VAL A 65 17.75 -30.63 -3.59
CA VAL A 65 16.98 -29.46 -3.11
C VAL A 65 15.62 -29.39 -3.83
N GLY A 66 15.59 -29.70 -5.13
CA GLY A 66 14.36 -29.75 -5.92
C GLY A 66 13.41 -30.83 -5.42
N PHE A 67 13.91 -32.04 -5.13
CA PHE A 67 13.09 -33.11 -4.54
C PHE A 67 12.56 -32.76 -3.16
N ALA A 68 13.38 -32.17 -2.29
CA ALA A 68 12.93 -31.69 -0.97
C ALA A 68 11.86 -30.60 -1.09
N PHE A 69 12.02 -29.68 -2.04
CA PHE A 69 11.04 -28.63 -2.33
C PHE A 69 9.71 -29.23 -2.83
N LEU A 70 9.74 -30.19 -3.74
CA LEU A 70 8.55 -30.90 -4.23
C LEU A 70 7.86 -31.70 -3.12
N GLY A 71 8.64 -32.35 -2.26
CA GLY A 71 8.12 -33.06 -1.08
C GLY A 71 7.38 -32.11 -0.14
N LEU A 72 7.98 -30.97 0.20
CA LEU A 72 7.37 -29.94 1.03
C LEU A 72 6.10 -29.36 0.37
N THR A 73 6.16 -29.06 -0.92
CA THR A 73 5.00 -28.57 -1.70
C THR A 73 3.85 -29.56 -1.64
N SER A 74 4.13 -30.86 -1.80
CA SER A 74 3.12 -31.92 -1.76
C SER A 74 2.45 -32.00 -0.39
N VAL A 75 3.23 -31.97 0.69
CA VAL A 75 2.70 -31.96 2.07
C VAL A 75 1.82 -30.72 2.31
N LEU A 76 2.25 -29.54 1.86
CA LEU A 76 1.47 -28.31 2.00
C LEU A 76 0.18 -28.33 1.18
N LEU A 77 0.19 -28.89 -0.03
CA LEU A 77 -1.01 -29.03 -0.86
C LEU A 77 -2.02 -30.00 -0.25
N ILE A 78 -1.56 -31.12 0.32
CA ILE A 78 -2.43 -32.08 1.03
C ILE A 78 -3.01 -31.43 2.29
N ALA A 79 -2.20 -30.67 3.03
CA ALA A 79 -2.67 -29.92 4.18
C ALA A 79 -3.70 -28.85 3.78
N TYR A 80 -3.48 -28.18 2.64
CA TYR A 80 -4.40 -27.20 2.09
C TYR A 80 -5.74 -27.80 1.71
N SER A 81 -5.73 -28.88 0.91
CA SER A 81 -6.97 -29.50 0.44
C SER A 81 -7.84 -30.02 1.59
N LYS A 82 -7.23 -30.58 2.64
CA LYS A 82 -7.94 -31.00 3.87
C LYS A 82 -8.45 -29.83 4.72
N SER A 83 -7.90 -28.63 4.53
CA SER A 83 -8.22 -27.46 5.34
C SER A 83 -9.16 -26.47 4.66
N VAL A 84 -9.27 -26.51 3.33
CA VAL A 84 -10.14 -25.66 2.51
C VAL A 84 -11.60 -25.74 2.97
N ASP A 85 -12.11 -26.94 3.23
CA ASP A 85 -13.51 -27.13 3.62
C ASP A 85 -13.80 -26.77 5.09
N LYS A 86 -12.75 -26.60 5.90
CA LYS A 86 -12.86 -26.41 7.36
C LYS A 86 -12.58 -24.98 7.81
N PHE A 87 -11.83 -24.20 7.04
CA PHE A 87 -11.34 -22.89 7.45
C PHE A 87 -11.41 -21.85 6.32
N GLU A 88 -12.27 -20.84 6.47
CA GLU A 88 -12.42 -19.72 5.53
C GLU A 88 -11.13 -18.91 5.30
N ASP A 89 -10.16 -18.99 6.23
CA ASP A 89 -8.96 -18.14 6.21
C ASP A 89 -7.70 -18.82 5.64
N PHE A 90 -7.82 -20.00 5.04
CA PHE A 90 -6.66 -20.65 4.43
C PHE A 90 -6.23 -19.92 3.15
N SER A 91 -5.34 -18.94 3.32
CA SER A 91 -4.84 -18.12 2.22
C SER A 91 -3.70 -18.81 1.48
N ILE A 92 -3.77 -18.83 0.14
CA ILE A 92 -2.69 -19.31 -0.75
C ILE A 92 -1.35 -18.62 -0.45
N THR A 93 -1.39 -17.36 0.01
CA THR A 93 -0.20 -16.60 0.43
C THR A 93 0.57 -17.24 1.59
N SER A 94 -0.06 -18.09 2.42
CA SER A 94 0.64 -18.84 3.47
C SER A 94 1.48 -19.98 2.88
N ILE A 95 0.93 -20.70 1.89
CA ILE A 95 1.65 -21.76 1.17
C ILE A 95 2.87 -21.17 0.47
N ILE A 96 2.67 -20.07 -0.26
CA ILE A 96 3.75 -19.37 -0.96
C ILE A 96 4.82 -18.90 0.03
N ALA A 97 4.44 -18.33 1.17
CA ALA A 97 5.39 -17.90 2.19
C ALA A 97 6.22 -19.07 2.76
N SER A 98 5.60 -20.23 2.98
CA SER A 98 6.30 -21.45 3.42
C SER A 98 7.31 -21.92 2.36
N LEU A 99 6.92 -21.93 1.09
CA LEU A 99 7.82 -22.29 -0.02
C LEU A 99 9.00 -21.33 -0.14
N ILE A 100 8.76 -20.02 -0.05
CA ILE A 100 9.85 -19.03 -0.09
C ILE A 100 10.76 -19.20 1.13
N THR A 101 10.22 -19.48 2.31
CA THR A 101 11.01 -19.69 3.53
C THR A 101 11.99 -20.86 3.37
N PHE A 102 11.57 -21.95 2.71
CA PHE A 102 12.46 -23.06 2.36
C PHE A 102 13.58 -22.60 1.41
N ILE A 103 13.23 -21.86 0.35
CA ILE A 103 14.21 -21.36 -0.63
C ILE A 103 15.24 -20.45 0.04
N LEU A 104 14.82 -19.55 0.95
CA LEU A 104 15.74 -18.68 1.70
C LEU A 104 16.70 -19.48 2.58
N GLY A 105 16.24 -20.60 3.13
CA GLY A 105 17.08 -21.54 3.87
C GLY A 105 18.20 -22.10 2.99
N ALA A 106 17.84 -22.66 1.83
CA ALA A 106 18.81 -23.18 0.87
C ALA A 106 19.77 -22.08 0.35
N LEU A 107 19.23 -20.89 0.03
CA LEU A 107 19.97 -19.74 -0.48
C LEU A 107 21.07 -19.27 0.48
N THR A 108 20.81 -19.34 1.79
CA THR A 108 21.78 -18.99 2.83
C THR A 108 23.01 -19.90 2.78
N VAL A 109 22.80 -21.20 2.54
CA VAL A 109 23.87 -22.21 2.45
C VAL A 109 24.67 -22.11 1.15
N PHE A 110 24.05 -21.65 0.07
CA PHE A 110 24.76 -21.31 -1.18
C PHE A 110 25.59 -20.01 -1.08
N GLY A 111 25.74 -19.42 0.11
CA GLY A 111 26.61 -18.28 0.38
C GLY A 111 25.95 -16.91 0.25
N HIS A 112 24.66 -16.85 -0.11
CA HIS A 112 23.92 -15.61 -0.32
C HIS A 112 23.18 -15.13 0.95
N ILE A 113 23.89 -15.03 2.08
CA ILE A 113 23.31 -14.66 3.38
C ILE A 113 22.58 -13.31 3.31
N THR A 114 23.21 -12.29 2.72
CA THR A 114 22.66 -10.92 2.66
C THR A 114 21.37 -10.85 1.87
N LEU A 115 21.31 -11.55 0.73
CA LEU A 115 20.09 -11.65 -0.06
C LEU A 115 18.99 -12.41 0.68
N ALA A 116 19.34 -13.51 1.35
CA ALA A 116 18.39 -14.30 2.11
C ALA A 116 17.78 -13.51 3.28
N SER A 117 18.62 -12.80 4.06
CA SER A 117 18.16 -12.00 5.19
C SER A 117 17.37 -10.76 4.77
N ALA A 118 17.82 -10.02 3.75
CA ALA A 118 17.09 -8.87 3.23
C ALA A 118 15.72 -9.28 2.66
N SER A 119 15.69 -10.36 1.88
CA SER A 119 14.44 -10.90 1.34
C SER A 119 13.50 -11.35 2.46
N ALA A 120 14.02 -12.01 3.51
CA ALA A 120 13.23 -12.40 4.67
C ALA A 120 12.54 -11.20 5.33
N VAL A 121 13.28 -10.11 5.57
CA VAL A 121 12.71 -8.88 6.16
C VAL A 121 11.63 -8.28 5.26
N VAL A 122 11.89 -8.18 3.95
CA VAL A 122 10.91 -7.64 2.98
C VAL A 122 9.64 -8.50 2.96
N ILE A 123 9.78 -9.83 2.90
CA ILE A 123 8.66 -10.76 2.89
C ILE A 123 7.87 -10.65 4.20
N THR A 124 8.54 -10.66 5.35
CA THR A 124 7.87 -10.51 6.64
C THR A 124 7.14 -9.18 6.77
N SER A 125 7.74 -8.09 6.29
CA SER A 125 7.06 -6.79 6.24
C SER A 125 5.83 -6.82 5.33
N LEU A 126 5.95 -7.41 4.13
CA LEU A 126 4.85 -7.53 3.18
C LEU A 126 3.69 -8.35 3.76
N LEU A 127 4.01 -9.45 4.44
CA LEU A 127 3.04 -10.30 5.12
C LEU A 127 2.31 -9.55 6.24
N GLY A 128 3.05 -8.78 7.03
CA GLY A 128 2.51 -7.98 8.14
C GLY A 128 1.56 -6.85 7.69
N PHE A 129 1.62 -6.42 6.43
CA PHE A 129 0.71 -5.40 5.89
C PHE A 129 -0.67 -5.94 5.50
N LYS A 130 -0.87 -7.27 5.44
CA LYS A 130 -2.16 -7.88 5.07
C LYS A 130 -3.37 -7.32 5.84
N PRO A 131 -3.35 -7.14 7.17
CA PRO A 131 -4.51 -6.68 7.92
C PRO A 131 -4.86 -5.22 7.61
N LEU A 132 -3.84 -4.38 7.40
CA LEU A 132 -4.01 -2.97 7.07
C LEU A 132 -4.66 -2.82 5.68
N LEU A 133 -4.13 -3.55 4.69
CA LEU A 133 -4.68 -3.57 3.34
C LEU A 133 -6.13 -4.09 3.32
N HIS A 134 -6.42 -5.16 4.05
CA HIS A 134 -7.76 -5.71 4.12
C HIS A 134 -8.72 -4.78 4.88
N GLY A 135 -8.24 -4.09 5.91
CA GLY A 135 -8.99 -3.07 6.63
C GLY A 135 -9.29 -1.85 5.76
N TRP A 136 -8.35 -1.42 4.91
CA TRP A 136 -8.60 -0.36 3.92
C TRP A 136 -9.60 -0.81 2.88
N MET A 137 -9.45 -2.02 2.34
CA MET A 137 -10.37 -2.59 1.36
C MET A 137 -11.80 -2.70 1.89
N LYS A 138 -11.98 -2.99 3.19
CA LYS A 138 -13.31 -2.99 3.83
C LYS A 138 -13.92 -1.59 4.02
N LYS A 139 -13.11 -0.54 4.03
CA LYS A 139 -13.56 0.86 4.20
C LYS A 139 -13.80 1.58 2.87
N LEU A 140 -13.14 1.11 1.80
CA LEU A 140 -13.36 1.62 0.45
C LEU A 140 -14.60 1.01 -0.19
N GLU A 141 -15.46 1.88 -0.70
CA GLU A 141 -16.62 1.52 -1.51
C GLU A 141 -16.22 1.45 -3.00
N GLN A 142 -16.97 0.68 -3.79
CA GLN A 142 -16.62 0.42 -5.19
C GLN A 142 -16.60 1.69 -6.04
N HIS A 143 -17.52 2.64 -5.79
CA HIS A 143 -17.52 3.93 -6.50
C HIS A 143 -16.31 4.80 -6.14
N GLU A 144 -15.73 4.65 -4.96
CA GLU A 144 -14.53 5.38 -4.55
C GLU A 144 -13.30 4.84 -5.26
N LEU A 145 -13.21 3.52 -5.41
CA LEU A 145 -12.18 2.87 -6.22
C LEU A 145 -12.26 3.33 -7.68
N ASP A 146 -13.46 3.33 -8.26
CA ASP A 146 -13.68 3.81 -9.63
C ASP A 146 -13.31 5.29 -9.78
N ALA A 147 -13.66 6.13 -8.81
CA ALA A 147 -13.29 7.55 -8.79
C ALA A 147 -11.77 7.74 -8.68
N THR A 148 -11.10 6.96 -7.84
CA THR A 148 -9.63 6.96 -7.69
C THR A 148 -8.97 6.59 -8.99
N LEU A 149 -9.41 5.49 -9.61
CA LEU A 149 -8.86 5.00 -10.87
C LEU A 149 -9.09 5.99 -12.01
N LYS A 150 -10.28 6.60 -12.10
CA LYS A 150 -10.56 7.67 -13.08
C LYS A 150 -9.65 8.88 -12.86
N LEU A 151 -9.47 9.32 -11.61
CA LEU A 151 -8.57 10.42 -11.27
C LEU A 151 -7.12 10.08 -11.65
N LEU A 152 -6.66 8.86 -11.35
CA LEU A 152 -5.33 8.37 -11.71
C LEU A 152 -5.15 8.32 -13.24
N LEU A 153 -6.17 7.88 -13.97
CA LEU A 153 -6.15 7.84 -15.43
C LEU A 153 -6.02 9.24 -16.03
N ILE A 154 -6.85 10.20 -15.60
CA ILE A 154 -6.78 11.56 -16.16
C ILE A 154 -5.50 12.32 -15.77
N SER A 155 -4.89 12.00 -14.62
CA SER A 155 -3.71 12.69 -14.09
C SER A 155 -2.38 12.04 -14.45
N VAL A 156 -2.23 10.73 -14.26
CA VAL A 156 -0.97 10.00 -14.44
C VAL A 156 -0.80 9.52 -15.88
N VAL A 157 -1.89 9.15 -16.55
CA VAL A 157 -1.83 8.60 -17.91
C VAL A 157 -2.12 9.68 -18.94
N MET A 158 -3.21 10.42 -18.77
CA MET A 158 -3.67 11.35 -19.81
C MET A 158 -2.86 12.65 -19.83
N LEU A 159 -2.66 13.30 -18.68
CA LEU A 159 -1.92 14.57 -18.60
C LEU A 159 -0.53 14.55 -19.29
N PRO A 160 0.36 13.56 -19.09
CA PRO A 160 1.67 13.56 -19.76
C PRO A 160 1.61 13.27 -21.26
N ILE A 161 0.49 12.73 -21.77
CA ILE A 161 0.30 12.47 -23.19
C ILE A 161 -0.08 13.75 -23.95
N LEU A 162 -0.60 14.77 -23.27
CA LEU A 162 -1.05 15.99 -23.93
C LEU A 162 0.14 16.87 -24.35
N PRO A 163 0.12 17.41 -25.60
CA PRO A 163 1.15 18.32 -26.06
C PRO A 163 1.05 19.67 -25.33
N ASP A 164 2.19 20.13 -24.79
CA ASP A 164 2.32 21.45 -24.17
C ASP A 164 2.57 22.53 -25.23
N GLN A 165 1.59 22.72 -26.11
CA GLN A 165 1.65 23.69 -27.20
C GLN A 165 0.33 24.44 -27.30
N GLY A 166 0.39 25.76 -27.48
CA GLY A 166 -0.79 26.59 -27.70
C GLY A 166 -1.33 26.46 -29.13
N TYR A 167 -2.61 26.13 -29.27
CA TYR A 167 -3.36 26.06 -30.52
C TYR A 167 -4.24 27.30 -30.69
N GLY A 168 -4.48 27.71 -31.95
CA GLY A 168 -5.39 28.80 -32.33
C GLY A 168 -4.75 30.20 -32.44
N PRO A 169 -5.53 31.23 -32.83
CA PRO A 169 -5.06 32.62 -32.90
C PRO A 169 -4.53 33.08 -31.53
N TRP A 170 -3.35 33.70 -31.50
CA TRP A 170 -2.63 34.09 -30.26
C TRP A 170 -2.21 32.94 -29.32
N ALA A 171 -2.20 31.68 -29.78
CA ALA A 171 -1.81 30.51 -28.95
C ALA A 171 -2.63 30.35 -27.66
N ALA A 172 -3.87 30.86 -27.64
CA ALA A 172 -4.69 30.96 -26.43
C ALA A 172 -5.15 29.61 -25.85
N PHE A 173 -5.19 28.54 -26.65
CA PHE A 173 -5.62 27.22 -26.19
C PHE A 173 -4.43 26.28 -26.00
N ASN A 174 -3.96 26.12 -24.76
CA ASN A 174 -2.99 25.09 -24.42
C ASN A 174 -3.70 23.87 -23.79
N PRO A 175 -3.79 22.71 -24.49
CA PRO A 175 -4.45 21.51 -23.98
C PRO A 175 -3.86 21.03 -22.66
N TYR A 176 -2.53 21.13 -22.48
CA TYR A 176 -1.86 20.73 -21.24
C TYR A 176 -2.33 21.58 -20.05
N GLN A 177 -2.42 22.91 -20.22
CA GLN A 177 -2.88 23.83 -19.18
C GLN A 177 -4.36 23.63 -18.83
N ILE A 178 -5.22 23.46 -19.84
CA ILE A 178 -6.66 23.21 -19.64
C ILE A 178 -6.84 21.88 -18.90
N TRP A 179 -6.11 20.84 -19.28
CA TRP A 179 -6.19 19.53 -18.64
C TRP A 179 -5.67 19.56 -17.20
N TRP A 180 -4.65 20.37 -16.93
CA TRP A 180 -4.20 20.66 -15.57
C TRP A 180 -5.31 21.20 -14.68
N MET A 181 -6.16 22.10 -15.21
CA MET A 181 -7.34 22.58 -14.48
C MET A 181 -8.34 21.46 -14.21
N VAL A 182 -8.55 20.53 -15.16
CA VAL A 182 -9.42 19.36 -14.97
C VAL A 182 -8.90 18.47 -13.85
N VAL A 183 -7.60 18.17 -13.84
CA VAL A 183 -6.95 17.38 -12.79
C VAL A 183 -7.06 18.06 -11.43
N LEU A 184 -6.85 19.39 -11.36
CA LEU A 184 -7.00 20.16 -10.13
C LEU A 184 -8.42 20.12 -9.58
N ILE A 185 -9.42 20.40 -10.42
CA ILE A 185 -10.83 20.41 -10.00
C ILE A 185 -11.23 19.01 -9.54
N ALA A 186 -10.93 17.97 -10.32
CA ALA A 186 -11.25 16.58 -9.95
C ALA A 186 -10.54 16.12 -8.66
N GLY A 187 -9.27 16.51 -8.47
CA GLY A 187 -8.51 16.21 -7.26
C GLY A 187 -9.09 16.88 -6.02
N ILE A 188 -9.46 18.16 -6.12
CA ILE A 188 -10.11 18.90 -5.02
C ILE A 188 -11.51 18.33 -4.73
N SER A 189 -12.28 17.94 -5.75
CA SER A 189 -13.56 17.22 -5.58
C SER A 189 -13.38 15.91 -4.82
N TYR A 190 -12.40 15.11 -5.24
CA TYR A 190 -12.10 13.83 -4.63
C TYR A 190 -11.66 13.99 -3.16
N LEU A 191 -10.73 14.91 -2.89
CA LEU A 191 -10.29 15.22 -1.53
C LEU A 191 -11.42 15.76 -0.66
N GLY A 192 -12.30 16.60 -1.22
CA GLY A 192 -13.44 17.14 -0.51
C GLY A 192 -14.45 16.09 -0.08
N TYR A 193 -14.72 15.12 -0.96
CA TYR A 193 -15.54 13.96 -0.62
C TYR A 193 -14.94 13.16 0.55
N PHE A 194 -13.62 12.87 0.51
CA PHE A 194 -12.94 12.16 1.61
C PHE A 194 -12.90 12.97 2.91
N ALA A 195 -12.73 14.29 2.84
CA ALA A 195 -12.80 15.16 4.01
C ALA A 195 -14.18 15.10 4.68
N ILE A 196 -15.26 15.08 3.90
CA ILE A 196 -16.63 14.91 4.41
C ILE A 196 -16.81 13.50 5.02
N LYS A 197 -16.32 12.45 4.35
CA LYS A 197 -16.44 11.06 4.83
C LYS A 197 -15.67 10.82 6.15
N ILE A 198 -14.51 11.45 6.34
CA ILE A 198 -13.64 11.24 7.52
C ILE A 198 -14.03 12.15 8.70
N VAL A 199 -14.30 13.43 8.43
CA VAL A 199 -14.52 14.45 9.46
C VAL A 199 -16.01 14.62 9.79
N GLY A 200 -16.89 14.11 8.92
CA GLY A 200 -18.34 14.18 9.06
C GLY A 200 -18.95 15.42 8.39
N ASN A 201 -20.26 15.33 8.10
CA ASN A 201 -21.00 16.30 7.27
C ASN A 201 -20.97 17.75 7.78
N GLN A 202 -20.74 17.98 9.08
CA GLN A 202 -20.80 19.34 9.66
C GLN A 202 -19.51 20.15 9.46
N HIS A 203 -18.34 19.50 9.46
CA HIS A 203 -17.05 20.19 9.40
C HIS A 203 -16.26 19.88 8.11
N GLY A 204 -16.61 18.81 7.40
CA GLY A 204 -15.93 18.39 6.16
C GLY A 204 -15.87 19.46 5.07
N PRO A 205 -16.98 20.14 4.72
CA PRO A 205 -16.97 21.17 3.67
C PRO A 205 -16.16 22.42 4.06
N VAL A 206 -16.18 22.81 5.33
CA VAL A 206 -15.43 23.96 5.85
C VAL A 206 -13.92 23.70 5.81
N LEU A 207 -13.51 22.48 6.18
CA LEU A 207 -12.11 22.04 6.12
C LEU A 207 -11.62 21.91 4.67
N THR A 208 -12.45 21.36 3.79
CA THR A 208 -12.17 21.32 2.34
C THR A 208 -12.03 22.72 1.76
N GLY A 209 -12.89 23.65 2.19
CA GLY A 209 -12.84 25.06 1.88
C GLY A 209 -11.52 25.71 2.27
N ALA A 210 -11.10 25.52 3.52
CA ALA A 210 -9.87 26.10 4.05
C ALA A 210 -8.60 25.51 3.40
N LEU A 211 -8.49 24.18 3.34
CA LEU A 211 -7.30 23.51 2.79
C LEU A 211 -7.22 23.66 1.27
N GLY A 212 -8.33 23.48 0.57
CA GLY A 212 -8.39 23.65 -0.88
C GLY A 212 -8.24 25.11 -1.31
N GLY A 213 -8.77 26.06 -0.53
CA GLY A 213 -8.75 27.49 -0.85
C GLY A 213 -7.35 28.08 -0.81
N MET A 214 -6.48 27.57 0.08
CA MET A 214 -5.05 27.88 0.06
C MET A 214 -4.39 27.49 -1.27
N VAL A 215 -4.84 26.41 -1.91
CA VAL A 215 -4.30 25.95 -3.20
C VAL A 215 -4.95 26.70 -4.37
N SER A 216 -6.28 26.76 -4.43
CA SER A 216 -7.04 27.48 -5.46
C SER A 216 -8.47 27.77 -4.99
N SER A 217 -8.78 29.03 -4.70
CA SER A 217 -10.13 29.45 -4.31
C SER A 217 -11.16 29.19 -5.43
N THR A 218 -10.82 29.45 -6.69
CA THR A 218 -11.72 29.25 -7.85
C THR A 218 -12.11 27.78 -8.03
N ALA A 219 -11.14 26.85 -7.95
CA ALA A 219 -11.42 25.43 -8.13
C ALA A 219 -12.27 24.87 -6.98
N VAL A 220 -12.07 25.35 -5.76
CA VAL A 220 -12.88 24.98 -4.60
C VAL A 220 -14.30 25.53 -4.69
N THR A 221 -14.48 26.78 -5.11
CA THR A 221 -15.81 27.36 -5.32
C THR A 221 -16.60 26.58 -6.36
N LEU A 222 -15.99 26.26 -7.52
CA LEU A 222 -16.62 25.47 -8.58
C LEU A 222 -16.97 24.04 -8.14
N ASN A 223 -16.16 23.46 -7.26
CA ASN A 223 -16.39 22.13 -6.73
C ASN A 223 -17.55 22.12 -5.71
N LEU A 224 -17.50 22.99 -4.69
CA LEU A 224 -18.54 23.08 -3.66
C LEU A 224 -19.91 23.49 -4.25
N SER A 225 -19.93 24.31 -5.30
CA SER A 225 -21.16 24.65 -6.03
C SER A 225 -21.75 23.48 -6.81
N LYS A 226 -20.92 22.54 -7.29
CA LYS A 226 -21.40 21.29 -7.92
C LYS A 226 -21.89 20.30 -6.86
N LEU A 227 -21.27 20.27 -5.68
CA LEU A 227 -21.76 19.43 -4.57
C LEU A 227 -23.10 19.94 -4.01
N SER A 228 -23.39 21.24 -4.04
CA SER A 228 -24.67 21.77 -3.52
C SER A 228 -25.88 21.30 -4.32
N THR A 229 -25.71 20.99 -5.61
CA THR A 229 -26.76 20.39 -6.43
C THR A 229 -26.99 18.91 -6.12
N GLN A 230 -25.99 18.22 -5.55
CA GLN A 230 -26.09 16.80 -5.16
C GLN A 230 -26.54 16.61 -3.70
N TYR A 231 -26.29 17.58 -2.82
CA TYR A 231 -26.64 17.52 -1.39
C TYR A 231 -27.45 18.75 -0.94
N PRO A 232 -28.76 18.82 -1.25
CA PRO A 232 -29.60 19.99 -0.95
C PRO A 232 -29.69 20.33 0.55
N ASN A 233 -29.59 19.34 1.43
CA ASN A 233 -29.66 19.54 2.88
C ASN A 233 -28.36 20.11 3.49
N MET A 234 -27.34 20.41 2.69
CA MET A 234 -26.01 20.86 3.16
C MET A 234 -25.62 22.25 2.63
N GLU A 235 -26.56 23.00 2.04
CA GLU A 235 -26.31 24.30 1.41
C GLU A 235 -25.57 25.30 2.31
N ASN A 236 -25.99 25.46 3.57
CA ASN A 236 -25.33 26.40 4.50
C ASN A 236 -23.88 26.01 4.83
N VAL A 237 -23.59 24.71 4.93
CA VAL A 237 -22.24 24.22 5.26
C VAL A 237 -21.32 24.29 4.04
N LEU A 238 -21.86 24.03 2.84
CA LEU A 238 -21.15 24.21 1.58
C LEU A 238 -20.86 25.68 1.30
N ALA A 239 -21.83 26.58 1.55
CA ALA A 239 -21.64 28.02 1.47
C ALA A 239 -20.59 28.51 2.47
N ALA A 240 -20.61 28.01 3.70
CA ALA A 240 -19.56 28.28 4.68
C ALA A 240 -18.19 27.81 4.19
N GLY A 241 -18.09 26.64 3.54
CA GLY A 241 -16.86 26.15 2.90
C GLY A 241 -16.37 27.04 1.75
N ILE A 242 -17.28 27.61 0.95
CA ILE A 242 -16.91 28.57 -0.11
C ILE A 242 -16.40 29.87 0.51
N LEU A 243 -17.07 30.36 1.55
CA LEU A 243 -16.66 31.57 2.26
C LEU A 243 -15.30 31.38 2.96
N THR A 244 -15.03 30.21 3.53
CA THR A 244 -13.70 29.92 4.09
C THR A 244 -12.63 29.82 3.00
N ALA A 245 -12.92 29.23 1.84
CA ALA A 245 -12.01 29.25 0.70
C ALA A 245 -11.68 30.69 0.24
N CYS A 246 -12.68 31.56 0.16
CA CYS A 246 -12.48 32.98 -0.14
C CYS A 246 -11.65 33.68 0.95
N ALA A 247 -11.91 33.41 2.22
CA ALA A 247 -11.15 33.97 3.33
C ALA A 247 -9.67 33.56 3.30
N THR A 248 -9.38 32.30 2.91
CA THR A 248 -7.98 31.84 2.78
C THR A 248 -7.22 32.54 1.66
N MET A 249 -7.90 33.10 0.66
CA MET A 249 -7.25 33.93 -0.35
C MET A 249 -6.58 35.13 0.30
N PHE A 250 -7.29 35.87 1.17
CA PHE A 250 -6.72 37.02 1.88
C PHE A 250 -5.50 36.62 2.71
N ALA A 251 -5.58 35.50 3.43
CA ALA A 251 -4.45 34.98 4.20
C ALA A 251 -3.25 34.62 3.30
N ARG A 252 -3.50 33.98 2.14
CA ARG A 252 -2.47 33.63 1.16
C ARG A 252 -1.81 34.87 0.57
N THR A 253 -2.58 35.88 0.18
CA THR A 253 -2.03 37.12 -0.38
C THR A 253 -1.18 37.86 0.65
N LEU A 254 -1.62 37.89 1.91
CA LEU A 254 -0.90 38.52 3.03
C LEU A 254 0.42 37.79 3.35
N LEU A 255 0.42 36.45 3.29
CA LEU A 255 1.64 35.65 3.42
C LEU A 255 2.64 35.92 2.28
N VAL A 256 2.16 35.95 1.03
CA VAL A 256 3.03 36.19 -0.13
C VAL A 256 3.60 37.61 -0.09
N THR A 257 2.80 38.61 0.26
CA THR A 257 3.28 39.99 0.37
C THR A 257 4.26 40.16 1.53
N TRP A 258 4.02 39.49 2.67
CA TRP A 258 4.95 39.50 3.81
C TRP A 258 6.32 38.90 3.46
N VAL A 259 6.35 37.78 2.73
CA VAL A 259 7.60 37.11 2.32
C VAL A 259 8.33 37.89 1.23
N MET A 260 7.63 38.44 0.23
CA MET A 260 8.28 39.11 -0.90
C MET A 260 8.60 40.58 -0.64
N ASN A 261 7.83 41.29 0.19
CA ASN A 261 8.11 42.68 0.54
C ASN A 261 7.51 43.08 1.91
N PRO A 262 8.26 42.90 3.02
CA PRO A 262 7.76 43.16 4.38
C PRO A 262 7.46 44.65 4.66
N ALA A 263 7.78 45.57 3.74
CA ALA A 263 7.45 46.99 3.86
C ALA A 263 6.00 47.33 3.45
N LEU A 264 5.32 46.44 2.70
CA LEU A 264 3.92 46.61 2.27
C LEU A 264 2.89 45.95 3.21
N SER A 265 3.35 45.18 4.22
CA SER A 265 2.50 44.40 5.12
C SER A 265 2.24 45.04 6.49
N ARG A 266 2.55 46.33 6.65
CA ARG A 266 2.23 47.15 7.83
C ARG A 266 1.12 48.13 7.47
#